data_AF-A0AAU6FZN3-F1
#
_entry.id   AF-A0AAU6FZN3-F1
#
_cell.length_a   1.000
_cell.length_b   1.000
_cell.length_c   1.000
_cell.angle_alpha   90.00
_cell.angle_beta   90.00
_cell.angle_gamma   90.00
#
_symmetry.space_group_name_H-M   'P 1'
#
loop_
_entity.id
_entity.type
_entity.pdbx_description
1 polymer ?
#
loop_
_entity_poly.entity_id
_entity_poly.type
_entity_poly.pdbx_seq_one_letter_code
_entity_poly.pdbx_strand_id
1 'polypeptide(L)'
;MSTVSVPPPGPAAAPNGLQRRDAEATKAAILRAARHLMARHAHTDITLKTVADRAGVSAPLILKYFGNKDALFARVMSFETDAAALLDAPLEDLGPHMVRHLLVGQTERGADPVLRIVFAPLQGEQGDILRANFRTQVSDRLAVRLEGPDAGLRAELAVATLLGLGVMYGIARGSRLRATAIEDIVERYGPTVQALLTP
;
A
#
# COMPACT_ATOMS: atom_id res chain seq x y z
N MET A 1 -44.63 51.57 -9.18
CA MET A 1 -43.90 51.11 -7.98
C MET A 1 -43.96 49.58 -7.98
N SER A 2 -42.92 48.94 -8.52
CA SER A 2 -42.86 47.47 -8.63
C SER A 2 -41.72 46.97 -7.76
N THR A 3 -42.06 46.21 -6.73
CA THR A 3 -41.13 45.61 -5.77
C THR A 3 -40.51 44.35 -6.38
N VAL A 4 -39.20 44.36 -6.60
CA VAL A 4 -38.43 43.17 -6.96
C VAL A 4 -38.12 42.41 -5.67
N SER A 5 -38.65 41.20 -5.55
CA SER A 5 -38.34 40.25 -4.47
C SER A 5 -37.07 39.48 -4.84
N VAL A 6 -36.04 39.56 -3.98
CA VAL A 6 -34.80 38.79 -4.10
C VAL A 6 -34.95 37.47 -3.32
N PRO A 7 -34.68 36.30 -3.91
CA PRO A 7 -34.72 35.03 -3.18
C PRO A 7 -33.50 34.89 -2.26
N PRO A 8 -33.59 34.13 -1.15
CA PRO A 8 -32.47 33.95 -0.22
C PRO A 8 -31.37 33.08 -0.84
N PRO A 9 -30.09 33.30 -0.47
CA PRO A 9 -29.01 32.44 -0.90
C PRO A 9 -29.19 31.04 -0.30
N GLY A 10 -29.16 30.02 -1.16
CA GLY A 10 -29.20 28.62 -0.75
C GLY A 10 -27.99 28.24 0.13
N PRO A 11 -28.11 27.17 0.95
CA PRO A 11 -27.07 26.79 1.89
C PRO A 11 -25.76 26.44 1.18
N ALA A 12 -24.68 27.08 1.61
CA ALA A 12 -23.33 26.79 1.16
C ALA A 12 -23.00 25.30 1.35
N ALA A 13 -22.52 24.66 0.28
CA ALA A 13 -22.04 23.29 0.30
C ALA A 13 -20.92 23.11 1.34
N ALA A 14 -21.02 22.04 2.11
CA ALA A 14 -20.28 21.81 3.36
C ALA A 14 -18.77 21.50 3.21
N PRO A 15 -17.96 21.63 4.28
CA PRO A 15 -16.49 21.47 4.33
C PRO A 15 -15.99 20.00 4.34
N ASN A 16 -16.79 19.06 3.82
CA ASN A 16 -16.64 17.63 4.07
C ASN A 16 -15.39 16.99 3.41
N GLY A 17 -14.83 17.63 2.38
CA GLY A 17 -13.65 17.14 1.67
C GLY A 17 -12.33 17.28 2.44
N LEU A 18 -12.20 18.32 3.27
CA LEU A 18 -10.97 18.59 4.04
C LEU A 18 -10.85 17.62 5.23
N GLN A 19 -11.92 17.47 6.02
CA GLN A 19 -11.93 16.53 7.16
C GLN A 19 -11.70 15.07 6.76
N ARG A 20 -12.19 14.65 5.58
CA ARG A 20 -11.95 13.28 5.07
C ARG A 20 -10.48 13.05 4.71
N ARG A 21 -9.83 14.04 4.08
CA ARG A 21 -8.40 13.97 3.75
C ARG A 21 -7.54 13.88 5.02
N ASP A 22 -7.88 14.67 6.04
CA ASP A 22 -7.17 14.66 7.34
C ASP A 22 -7.32 13.31 8.06
N ALA A 23 -8.51 12.69 7.99
CA ALA A 23 -8.74 11.38 8.58
C ALA A 23 -7.93 10.26 7.89
N GLU A 24 -7.84 10.27 6.56
CA GLU A 24 -7.03 9.29 5.82
C GLU A 24 -5.53 9.49 6.03
N ALA A 25 -5.06 10.74 6.06
CA ALA A 25 -3.68 11.06 6.41
C ALA A 25 -3.33 10.56 7.83
N THR A 26 -4.23 10.76 8.79
CA THR A 26 -4.06 10.29 10.17
C THR A 26 -4.01 8.76 10.26
N LYS A 27 -4.93 8.05 9.59
CA LYS A 27 -4.91 6.58 9.52
C LYS A 27 -3.59 6.07 8.92
N ALA A 28 -3.14 6.69 7.82
CA ALA A 28 -1.89 6.33 7.16
C ALA A 28 -0.66 6.53 8.08
N ALA A 29 -0.64 7.61 8.88
CA ALA A 29 0.41 7.86 9.86
C ALA A 29 0.43 6.80 10.97
N ILE A 30 -0.73 6.43 11.50
CA ILE A 30 -0.88 5.37 12.52
C ILE A 30 -0.38 4.02 11.98
N LEU A 31 -0.82 3.63 10.78
CA LEU A 31 -0.37 2.37 10.15
C LEU A 31 1.14 2.37 9.90
N ARG A 32 1.72 3.48 9.47
CA ARG A 32 3.18 3.62 9.26
C ARG A 32 3.95 3.47 10.58
N ALA A 33 3.46 4.08 11.65
CA ALA A 33 4.05 3.96 12.98
C ALA A 33 4.00 2.52 13.50
N ALA A 34 2.83 1.86 13.38
CA ALA A 34 2.65 0.48 13.80
C ALA A 34 3.54 -0.48 12.98
N ARG A 35 3.60 -0.33 11.65
CA ARG A 35 4.51 -1.11 10.77
C ARG A 35 5.97 -0.96 11.21
N HIS A 36 6.39 0.26 11.55
CA HIS A 36 7.76 0.52 11.99
C HIS A 36 8.10 -0.20 13.30
N LEU A 37 7.17 -0.24 14.26
CA LEU A 37 7.35 -0.90 15.54
C LEU A 37 7.34 -2.42 15.38
N MET A 38 6.42 -2.98 14.58
CA MET A 38 6.35 -4.42 14.31
C MET A 38 7.60 -4.95 13.61
N ALA A 39 8.28 -4.13 12.80
CA ALA A 39 9.54 -4.52 12.18
C ALA A 39 10.73 -4.60 13.17
N ARG A 40 10.58 -4.13 14.43
CA ARG A 40 11.68 -3.96 15.39
C ARG A 40 11.44 -4.60 16.76
N HIS A 41 10.19 -4.95 17.07
CA HIS A 41 9.79 -5.40 18.40
C HIS A 41 8.85 -6.59 18.30
N ALA A 42 8.86 -7.44 19.32
CA ALA A 42 7.91 -8.54 19.43
C ALA A 42 6.47 -8.00 19.60
N HIS A 43 5.48 -8.80 19.20
CA HIS A 43 4.06 -8.43 19.25
C HIS A 43 3.60 -7.96 20.63
N THR A 44 4.08 -8.67 21.66
CA THR A 44 3.76 -8.44 23.08
C THR A 44 4.22 -7.08 23.56
N ASP A 45 5.30 -6.55 23.00
CA ASP A 45 6.00 -5.36 23.52
C ASP A 45 5.45 -4.07 22.93
N ILE A 46 4.65 -4.16 21.86
CA ILE A 46 4.07 -3.01 21.18
C ILE A 46 2.72 -2.68 21.84
N THR A 47 2.56 -1.46 22.33
CA THR A 47 1.31 -0.99 22.93
C THR A 47 0.64 0.07 22.05
N LEU A 48 -0.66 0.28 22.20
CA LEU A 48 -1.34 1.37 21.50
C LEU A 48 -0.76 2.75 21.85
N LYS A 49 -0.22 2.90 23.07
CA LYS A 49 0.46 4.11 23.50
C LYS A 49 1.74 4.35 22.69
N THR A 50 2.60 3.34 22.55
CA THR A 50 3.85 3.50 21.79
C THR A 50 3.59 3.76 20.30
N VAL A 51 2.53 3.19 19.73
CA VAL A 51 2.08 3.52 18.37
C VAL A 51 1.61 4.98 18.29
N ALA A 52 0.79 5.43 19.24
CA ALA A 52 0.26 6.79 19.30
C ALA A 52 1.37 7.84 19.39
N ASP A 53 2.31 7.64 20.32
CA ASP A 53 3.46 8.51 20.52
C ASP A 53 4.29 8.64 19.23
N ARG A 54 4.52 7.52 18.53
CA ARG A 54 5.26 7.52 17.26
C ARG A 54 4.49 8.14 16.09
N ALA A 55 3.17 7.97 16.05
CA ALA A 55 2.32 8.54 15.03
C ALA A 55 2.01 10.03 15.26
N GLY A 56 2.35 10.58 16.44
CA GLY A 56 2.02 11.96 16.81
C GLY A 56 0.51 12.16 17.05
N VAL A 57 -0.18 11.13 17.52
CA VAL A 57 -1.63 11.14 17.79
C VAL A 57 -1.93 10.65 19.21
N SER A 58 -3.19 10.75 19.64
CA SER A 58 -3.61 10.20 20.92
C SER A 58 -4.06 8.73 20.81
N ALA A 59 -3.84 7.92 21.84
CA ALA A 59 -4.30 6.52 21.86
C ALA A 59 -5.84 6.36 21.67
N PRO A 60 -6.70 7.23 22.24
CA PRO A 60 -8.13 7.22 21.95
C PRO A 60 -8.46 7.42 20.46
N LEU A 61 -7.65 8.19 19.72
CA LEU A 61 -7.85 8.37 18.29
C LEU A 61 -7.56 7.10 17.50
N ILE A 62 -6.59 6.30 17.94
CA ILE A 62 -6.33 4.97 17.37
C ILE A 62 -7.52 4.04 17.62
N LEU A 63 -8.03 3.98 18.85
CA LEU A 63 -9.22 3.18 19.18
C LEU A 63 -10.43 3.61 18.36
N LYS A 64 -10.61 4.92 18.14
CA LYS A 64 -11.69 5.44 17.29
C LYS A 64 -11.59 4.94 15.85
N TYR A 65 -10.39 4.85 15.27
CA TYR A 65 -10.21 4.43 13.87
C TYR A 65 -10.12 2.92 13.66
N PHE A 66 -9.55 2.19 14.62
CA PHE A 66 -9.20 0.79 14.46
C PHE A 66 -9.87 -0.14 15.48
N GLY A 67 -10.61 0.41 16.45
CA GLY A 67 -11.30 -0.36 17.48
C GLY A 67 -10.36 -0.80 18.60
N ASN A 68 -9.49 -1.76 18.34
CA ASN A 68 -8.58 -2.35 19.33
C ASN A 68 -7.18 -2.63 18.76
N LYS A 69 -6.25 -3.10 19.61
CA LYS A 69 -4.87 -3.43 19.22
C LYS A 69 -4.84 -4.51 18.15
N ASP A 70 -5.59 -5.60 18.33
CA ASP A 70 -5.55 -6.74 17.41
C ASP A 70 -6.07 -6.37 16.02
N ALA A 71 -7.12 -5.54 15.94
CA ALA A 71 -7.65 -5.02 14.68
C ALA A 71 -6.68 -4.06 13.97
N LEU A 72 -5.99 -3.18 14.71
CA LEU A 72 -4.90 -2.38 14.16
C LEU A 72 -3.81 -3.29 13.59
N PHE A 73 -3.44 -4.34 14.31
CA PHE A 73 -2.33 -5.22 13.94
C PHE A 73 -2.70 -6.10 12.75
N ALA A 74 -3.91 -6.65 12.72
CA ALA A 74 -4.46 -7.34 11.56
C ALA A 74 -4.44 -6.42 10.33
N ARG A 75 -4.81 -5.15 10.49
CA ARG A 75 -4.74 -4.16 9.42
C ARG A 75 -3.31 -3.86 8.97
N VAL A 76 -2.35 -3.87 9.90
CA VAL A 76 -0.93 -3.72 9.59
C VAL A 76 -0.37 -4.95 8.88
N MET A 77 -0.82 -6.17 9.19
CA MET A 77 -0.41 -7.42 8.54
C MET A 77 -1.14 -7.67 7.21
N SER A 78 -2.18 -6.92 6.91
CA SER A 78 -2.94 -7.00 5.66
C SER A 78 -2.24 -6.25 4.53
N PHE A 79 -2.35 -6.81 3.32
CA PHE A 79 -2.02 -6.22 2.03
C PHE A 79 -3.26 -5.81 1.23
N GLU A 80 -4.49 -6.08 1.67
CA GLU A 80 -5.71 -5.94 0.82
C GLU A 80 -5.84 -4.60 0.09
N THR A 81 -5.56 -3.50 0.79
CA THR A 81 -5.65 -2.15 0.21
C THR A 81 -4.47 -1.82 -0.66
N ASP A 82 -3.28 -2.27 -0.27
CA ASP A 82 -2.05 -2.06 -1.03
C ASP A 82 -2.13 -2.87 -2.35
N ALA A 83 -2.61 -4.11 -2.28
CA ALA A 83 -2.89 -4.98 -3.42
C ALA A 83 -4.03 -4.43 -4.31
N ALA A 84 -5.09 -3.87 -3.73
CA ALA A 84 -6.15 -3.26 -4.51
C ALA A 84 -5.59 -2.13 -5.39
N ALA A 85 -4.76 -1.25 -4.82
CA ALA A 85 -4.15 -0.15 -5.57
C ALA A 85 -3.07 -0.63 -6.57
N LEU A 86 -2.25 -1.63 -6.18
CA LEU A 86 -1.26 -2.26 -7.05
C LEU A 86 -1.91 -2.89 -8.29
N LEU A 87 -3.13 -3.42 -8.13
CA LEU A 87 -3.88 -4.10 -9.17
C LEU A 87 -4.94 -3.21 -9.83
N ASP A 88 -4.94 -1.90 -9.57
CA ASP A 88 -5.97 -0.96 -10.05
C ASP A 88 -5.72 -0.47 -11.49
N ALA A 89 -5.66 -1.41 -12.43
CA ALA A 89 -5.52 -1.14 -13.86
C ALA A 89 -6.10 -2.29 -14.70
N PRO A 90 -6.54 -2.06 -15.95
CA PRO A 90 -6.85 -3.11 -16.92
C PRO A 90 -5.68 -4.08 -17.13
N LEU A 91 -5.97 -5.33 -17.54
CA LEU A 91 -4.92 -6.37 -17.62
C LEU A 91 -3.86 -6.01 -18.67
N GLU A 92 -4.25 -5.36 -19.76
CA GLU A 92 -3.39 -4.91 -20.86
C GLU A 92 -2.29 -3.93 -20.42
N ASP A 93 -2.54 -3.14 -19.37
CA ASP A 93 -1.65 -2.10 -18.85
C ASP A 93 -1.12 -2.40 -17.44
N LEU A 94 -1.42 -3.58 -16.91
CA LEU A 94 -1.21 -3.91 -15.50
C LEU A 94 0.26 -3.94 -15.12
N GLY A 95 1.14 -4.47 -15.96
CA GLY A 95 2.59 -4.52 -15.72
C GLY A 95 3.22 -3.15 -15.51
N PRO A 96 3.10 -2.21 -16.47
CA PRO A 96 3.53 -0.83 -16.30
C PRO A 96 2.91 -0.13 -15.09
N HIS A 97 1.62 -0.36 -14.82
CA HIS A 97 0.94 0.18 -13.64
C HIS A 97 1.57 -0.31 -12.34
N MET A 98 1.80 -1.62 -12.20
CA MET A 98 2.42 -2.23 -11.03
C MET A 98 3.82 -1.66 -10.76
N VAL A 99 4.64 -1.50 -11.81
CA VAL A 99 5.98 -0.90 -11.71
C VAL A 99 5.89 0.55 -11.24
N ARG A 100 4.99 1.35 -11.83
CA ARG A 100 4.80 2.74 -11.44
C ARG A 100 4.35 2.87 -9.99
N HIS A 101 3.35 2.07 -9.60
CA HIS A 101 2.80 2.06 -8.24
C HIS A 101 3.91 1.79 -7.21
N LEU A 102 4.71 0.76 -7.44
CA LEU A 102 5.84 0.40 -6.59
C LEU A 102 6.83 1.56 -6.44
N LEU A 103 7.27 2.15 -7.57
CA LEU A 103 8.30 3.19 -7.56
C LEU A 103 7.79 4.47 -6.89
N VAL A 104 6.57 4.92 -7.24
CA VAL A 104 5.93 6.10 -6.63
C VAL A 104 5.78 5.88 -5.12
N GLY A 105 5.32 4.70 -4.71
CA GLY A 105 5.19 4.32 -3.30
C GLY A 105 6.52 4.43 -2.54
N GLN A 106 7.61 4.00 -3.15
CA GLN A 106 8.96 4.09 -2.56
C GLN A 106 9.43 5.54 -2.42
N THR A 107 9.20 6.39 -3.44
CA THR A 107 9.58 7.81 -3.38
C THR A 107 8.78 8.62 -2.37
N GLU A 108 7.46 8.43 -2.31
CA GLU A 108 6.59 9.25 -1.46
C GLU A 108 6.55 8.78 -0.01
N ARG A 109 6.59 7.46 0.21
CA ARG A 109 6.39 6.85 1.53
C ARG A 109 7.68 6.30 2.14
N GLY A 110 8.77 6.27 1.37
CA GLY A 110 10.07 5.69 1.77
C GLY A 110 10.10 4.17 1.81
N ALA A 111 8.94 3.52 1.68
CA ALA A 111 8.77 2.08 1.57
C ALA A 111 7.43 1.77 0.89
N ASP A 112 7.42 0.92 -0.12
CA ASP A 112 6.20 0.34 -0.65
C ASP A 112 5.68 -0.75 0.31
N PRO A 113 4.40 -0.73 0.70
CA PRO A 113 3.85 -1.71 1.64
C PRO A 113 3.96 -3.16 1.15
N VAL A 114 3.91 -3.42 -0.15
CA VAL A 114 4.00 -4.75 -0.74
C VAL A 114 5.41 -5.34 -0.56
N LEU A 115 6.46 -4.51 -0.58
CA LEU A 115 7.85 -4.94 -0.35
C LEU A 115 8.13 -5.44 1.08
N ARG A 116 7.22 -5.23 2.03
CA ARG A 116 7.39 -5.71 3.41
C ARG A 116 7.55 -7.24 3.48
N ILE A 117 7.03 -7.97 2.50
CA ILE A 117 7.17 -9.43 2.41
C ILE A 117 8.63 -9.89 2.42
N VAL A 118 9.55 -9.08 1.88
CA VAL A 118 11.00 -9.38 1.82
C VAL A 118 11.60 -9.59 3.22
N PHE A 119 11.02 -8.96 4.24
CA PHE A 119 11.49 -9.06 5.62
C PHE A 119 10.74 -10.12 6.45
N ALA A 120 9.74 -10.80 5.89
CA ALA A 120 8.96 -11.81 6.60
C ALA A 120 9.82 -12.94 7.23
N PRO A 121 10.90 -13.43 6.61
CA PRO A 121 11.76 -14.44 7.24
C PRO A 121 12.39 -14.00 8.57
N LEU A 122 12.52 -12.69 8.80
CA LEU A 122 13.14 -12.12 10.00
C LEU A 122 12.15 -11.90 11.16
N GLN A 123 10.86 -12.23 10.97
CA GLN A 123 9.77 -11.81 11.86
C GLN A 123 9.10 -12.97 12.62
N GLY A 124 9.69 -14.18 12.60
CA GLY A 124 9.13 -15.35 13.28
C GLY A 124 7.67 -15.63 12.87
N GLU A 125 6.80 -15.84 13.85
CA GLU A 125 5.36 -16.11 13.65
C GLU A 125 4.62 -14.99 12.89
N GLN A 126 4.99 -13.72 13.12
CA GLN A 126 4.41 -12.61 12.35
C GLN A 126 4.77 -12.72 10.86
N GLY A 127 5.95 -13.27 10.57
CA GLY A 127 6.40 -13.58 9.22
C GLY A 127 5.54 -14.63 8.53
N ASP A 128 5.08 -15.65 9.27
CA ASP A 128 4.16 -16.67 8.74
C ASP A 128 2.81 -16.06 8.36
N ILE A 129 2.25 -15.22 9.23
CA ILE A 129 1.00 -14.50 8.97
C ILE A 129 1.17 -13.59 7.74
N LEU A 130 2.29 -12.86 7.66
CA LEU A 130 2.56 -11.98 6.53
C LEU A 130 2.68 -12.75 5.21
N ARG A 131 3.34 -13.92 5.22
CA ARG A 131 3.42 -14.82 4.05
C ARG A 131 2.04 -15.32 3.62
N ALA A 132 1.22 -15.77 4.57
CA ALA A 132 -0.13 -16.26 4.28
C ALA A 132 -1.01 -15.16 3.67
N ASN A 133 -0.96 -13.95 4.24
CA ASN A 133 -1.70 -12.79 3.73
C ASN A 133 -1.18 -12.35 2.35
N PHE A 134 0.13 -12.36 2.13
CA PHE A 134 0.70 -11.98 0.83
C PHE A 134 0.25 -12.93 -0.27
N ARG A 135 0.30 -14.25 -0.02
CA ARG A 135 -0.20 -15.25 -0.97
C ARG A 135 -1.65 -14.99 -1.34
N THR A 136 -2.53 -14.87 -0.34
CA THR A 136 -3.98 -14.76 -0.60
C THR A 136 -4.40 -13.40 -1.15
N GLN A 137 -3.79 -12.31 -0.67
CA GLN A 137 -4.25 -10.95 -0.97
C GLN A 137 -3.52 -10.32 -2.16
N VAL A 138 -2.34 -10.83 -2.52
CA VAL A 138 -1.53 -10.34 -3.65
C VAL A 138 -1.45 -11.39 -4.76
N SER A 139 -0.82 -12.54 -4.51
CA SER A 139 -0.54 -13.55 -5.54
C SER A 139 -1.81 -14.19 -6.09
N ASP A 140 -2.65 -14.76 -5.23
CA ASP A 140 -3.89 -15.44 -5.63
C ASP A 140 -4.87 -14.44 -6.24
N ARG A 141 -4.91 -13.22 -5.70
CA ARG A 141 -5.75 -12.13 -6.24
C ARG A 141 -5.33 -11.71 -7.64
N LEU A 142 -4.02 -11.64 -7.91
CA LEU A 142 -3.51 -11.40 -9.25
C LEU A 142 -3.83 -12.58 -10.17
N ALA A 143 -3.60 -13.81 -9.72
CA ALA A 143 -3.82 -15.03 -10.49
C ALA A 143 -5.28 -15.16 -10.97
N VAL A 144 -6.26 -14.78 -10.15
CA VAL A 144 -7.70 -14.75 -10.52
C VAL A 144 -7.98 -13.83 -11.72
N ARG A 145 -7.12 -12.85 -11.99
CA ARG A 145 -7.25 -11.95 -13.14
C ARG A 145 -6.60 -12.48 -14.41
N LEU A 146 -5.77 -13.52 -14.33
CA LEU A 146 -4.99 -14.01 -15.46
C LEU A 146 -5.72 -15.16 -16.16
N GLU A 147 -5.79 -15.10 -17.49
CA GLU A 147 -6.36 -16.15 -18.33
C GLU A 147 -5.26 -17.09 -18.84
N GLY A 148 -5.61 -18.33 -19.17
CA GLY A 148 -4.67 -19.32 -19.75
C GLY A 148 -3.93 -20.17 -18.70
N PRO A 149 -3.00 -21.03 -19.15
CA PRO A 149 -2.32 -21.98 -18.28
C PRO A 149 -1.47 -21.29 -17.21
N ASP A 150 -1.20 -22.00 -16.12
CA ASP A 150 -0.23 -21.61 -15.09
C ASP A 150 -0.42 -20.19 -14.51
N ALA A 151 -1.67 -19.70 -14.45
CA ALA A 151 -2.00 -18.36 -13.95
C ALA A 151 -1.39 -18.06 -12.56
N GLY A 152 -1.41 -19.04 -11.66
CA GLY A 152 -0.78 -18.91 -10.33
C GLY A 152 0.73 -18.69 -10.40
N LEU A 153 1.45 -19.54 -11.17
CA LEU A 153 2.89 -19.42 -11.35
C LEU A 153 3.27 -18.11 -12.03
N ARG A 154 2.54 -17.72 -13.08
CA ARG A 154 2.72 -16.46 -13.79
C ARG A 154 2.54 -15.24 -12.89
N ALA A 155 1.51 -15.25 -12.05
CA ALA A 155 1.30 -14.21 -11.05
C ALA A 155 2.48 -14.13 -10.05
N GLU A 156 2.95 -15.27 -9.55
CA GLU A 156 4.11 -15.31 -8.65
C GLU A 156 5.40 -14.82 -9.32
N LEU A 157 5.66 -15.18 -10.59
CA LEU A 157 6.81 -14.70 -11.36
C LEU A 157 6.74 -13.19 -11.61
N ALA A 158 5.56 -12.66 -11.95
CA ALA A 158 5.34 -11.23 -12.13
C ALA A 158 5.61 -10.45 -10.84
N VAL A 159 5.10 -10.96 -9.72
CA VAL A 159 5.34 -10.39 -8.38
C VAL A 159 6.81 -10.51 -8.00
N ALA A 160 7.48 -11.64 -8.24
CA ALA A 160 8.91 -11.82 -7.95
C ALA A 160 9.78 -10.80 -8.72
N THR A 161 9.46 -10.58 -9.99
CA THR A 161 10.11 -9.57 -10.84
C THR A 161 9.93 -8.16 -10.26
N LEU A 162 8.71 -7.81 -9.87
CA LEU A 162 8.39 -6.54 -9.23
C LEU A 162 9.14 -6.36 -7.89
N LEU A 163 9.17 -7.39 -7.04
CA LEU A 163 9.89 -7.37 -5.76
C LEU A 163 11.39 -7.14 -5.97
N GLY A 164 12.00 -7.78 -6.97
CA GLY A 164 13.41 -7.59 -7.33
C GLY A 164 13.74 -6.13 -7.67
N LEU A 165 12.89 -5.49 -8.48
CA LEU A 165 13.03 -4.05 -8.78
C LEU A 165 12.92 -3.21 -7.50
N GLY A 166 11.94 -3.51 -6.65
CA GLY A 166 11.72 -2.74 -5.43
C GLY A 166 12.84 -2.87 -4.40
N VAL A 167 13.45 -4.06 -4.29
CA VAL A 167 14.68 -4.29 -3.51
C VAL A 167 15.82 -3.43 -4.07
N MET A 168 16.04 -3.45 -5.38
CA MET A 168 17.09 -2.66 -6.02
C MET A 168 16.89 -1.15 -5.80
N TYR A 169 15.65 -0.68 -5.90
CA TYR A 169 15.29 0.73 -5.76
C TYR A 169 15.36 1.22 -4.30
N GLY A 170 14.73 0.50 -3.36
CA GLY A 170 14.56 0.98 -1.98
C GLY A 170 15.58 0.48 -0.97
N ILE A 171 16.03 -0.77 -1.10
CA ILE A 171 16.92 -1.43 -0.14
C ILE A 171 18.38 -1.24 -0.57
N ALA A 172 18.73 -1.74 -1.75
CA ALA A 172 20.08 -1.59 -2.30
C ALA A 172 20.38 -0.13 -2.70
N ARG A 173 19.33 0.68 -2.91
CA ARG A 173 19.40 2.10 -3.27
C ARG A 173 20.32 2.35 -4.47
N GLY A 174 20.15 1.55 -5.53
CA GLY A 174 20.96 1.65 -6.74
C GLY A 174 21.03 3.07 -7.29
N SER A 175 22.23 3.65 -7.35
CA SER A 175 22.43 5.07 -7.67
C SER A 175 21.89 5.45 -9.06
N ARG A 176 22.17 4.63 -10.07
CA ARG A 176 21.69 4.85 -11.44
C ARG A 176 20.17 4.73 -11.52
N LEU A 177 19.61 3.69 -10.92
CA LEU A 177 18.16 3.46 -10.93
C LEU A 177 17.39 4.60 -10.26
N ARG A 178 17.89 5.13 -9.15
CA ARG A 178 17.26 6.27 -8.45
C ARG A 178 17.49 7.62 -9.11
N ALA A 179 18.49 7.75 -9.97
CA ALA A 179 18.73 8.95 -10.77
C ALA A 179 17.86 9.00 -12.04
N THR A 180 17.35 7.86 -12.49
CA THR A 180 16.45 7.75 -13.65
C THR A 180 15.03 8.20 -13.29
N ALA A 181 14.35 8.88 -14.22
CA ALA A 181 12.94 9.24 -14.04
C ALA A 181 12.07 7.98 -13.93
N ILE A 182 11.02 8.03 -13.09
CA ILE A 182 10.13 6.87 -12.87
C ILE A 182 9.55 6.36 -14.19
N GLU A 183 9.09 7.26 -15.06
CA GLU A 183 8.48 6.86 -16.35
C GLU A 183 9.47 6.16 -17.28
N ASP A 184 10.74 6.57 -17.33
CA ASP A 184 11.77 5.87 -18.12
C ASP A 184 12.01 4.44 -17.61
N ILE A 185 11.89 4.22 -16.29
CA ILE A 185 11.99 2.88 -15.69
C ILE A 185 10.75 2.07 -16.03
N VAL A 186 9.56 2.67 -15.94
CA VAL A 186 8.29 2.03 -16.28
C VAL A 186 8.28 1.59 -17.74
N GLU A 187 8.73 2.44 -18.67
CA GLU A 187 8.84 2.11 -20.10
C GLU A 187 9.78 0.91 -20.35
N ARG A 188 10.89 0.84 -19.61
CA ARG A 188 11.89 -0.24 -19.77
C ARG A 188 11.52 -1.54 -19.07
N TYR A 189 10.87 -1.47 -17.92
CA TYR A 189 10.66 -2.62 -17.03
C TYR A 189 9.21 -3.13 -17.02
N GLY A 190 8.25 -2.25 -17.30
CA GLY A 190 6.83 -2.57 -17.42
C GLY A 190 6.54 -3.72 -18.40
N PRO A 191 7.11 -3.73 -19.62
CA PRO A 191 6.92 -4.81 -20.57
C PRO A 191 7.37 -6.19 -20.04
N THR A 192 8.45 -6.25 -19.26
CA THR A 192 8.92 -7.50 -18.65
C THR A 192 7.90 -8.07 -17.66
N VAL A 193 7.30 -7.20 -16.84
CA VAL A 193 6.23 -7.62 -15.92
C VAL A 193 4.98 -8.02 -16.72
N GLN A 194 4.61 -7.24 -17.73
CA GLN A 194 3.44 -7.49 -18.58
C GLN A 194 3.52 -8.85 -19.31
N ALA A 195 4.70 -9.20 -19.82
CA ALA A 195 4.93 -10.47 -20.51
C ALA A 195 4.68 -11.69 -19.61
N LEU A 196 4.78 -11.54 -18.29
CA LEU A 196 4.47 -12.60 -17.33
C LEU A 196 2.97 -12.71 -17.03
N LEU A 197 2.16 -11.70 -17.39
CA LEU A 197 0.71 -11.68 -17.14
C LEU A 197 -0.09 -12.26 -18.31
N THR A 198 0.48 -12.27 -19.51
CA THR A 198 -0.12 -12.83 -20.72
C THR A 198 0.37 -14.27 -20.95
N PRO A 199 -0.43 -15.15 -21.60
CA PRO A 199 0.00 -16.51 -21.95
C PRO A 199 1.12 -16.54 -22.99
#